data_AF-A0A553NR65-F1
#
_entry.id   AF-A0A553NR65-F1
#
_cell.length_a   1.000
_cell.length_b   1.000
_cell.length_c   1.000
_cell.angle_alpha   90.00
_cell.angle_beta   90.00
_cell.angle_gamma   90.00
#
_symmetry.space_group_name_H-M   'P 1'
#
loop_
_entity.id
_entity.type
_entity.pdbx_description
1 polymer ?
#
loop_
_entity_poly.entity_id
_entity_poly.type
_entity_poly.pdbx_seq_one_letter_code
_entity_poly.pdbx_strand_id
1 'polypeptide(L)'
;MSSMVNGSHDWPQNVGIINMEIYFPSAFVEQSELESYDGVSAGKYTIGLGQTRMGFCSDNEDKKNMSCDLSTFDAVLFHTPFCKLVQKSMARLALNDFVKTSKDERLAKFPGMDKFLEVELEKSYFDKEVEKAFMTFSKDLFEAKTKPSLNVATNVGNMYTPSLYGGLVSYLCSISPEELAGKRVGLFSYGSGLVSSFFSLRISSDIAPMSPLSMLKRSLNDVQSRLESRTKIPPADFEAIMQLRESVHHKSPYVPVAKPDDLFPGTWFLGSVDEKHRRHYDLAKPIQNGHA
;
A
#
# COMPACT_ATOMS: atom_id res chain seq x y z
N MET A 1 17.01 41.35 29.60
CA MET A 1 16.01 40.29 29.85
C MET A 1 15.66 39.67 28.51
N SER A 2 16.35 38.60 28.13
CA SER A 2 16.14 37.87 26.89
C SER A 2 15.60 36.50 27.28
N SER A 3 14.32 36.24 27.01
CA SER A 3 13.72 34.92 27.16
C SER A 3 13.95 34.15 25.87
N MET A 4 14.89 33.20 25.91
CA MET A 4 15.04 32.18 24.88
C MET A 4 13.77 31.32 24.88
N VAL A 5 13.04 31.30 23.76
CA VAL A 5 11.99 30.32 23.52
C VAL A 5 12.68 29.07 23.00
N ASN A 6 12.85 28.09 23.89
CA ASN A 6 13.25 26.73 23.53
C ASN A 6 12.18 26.15 22.59
N GLY A 7 12.54 25.93 21.33
CA GLY A 7 11.75 25.10 20.42
C GLY A 7 11.91 23.64 20.82
N SER A 8 11.06 23.16 21.72
CA SER A 8 10.90 21.72 21.92
C SER A 8 10.24 21.13 20.68
N HIS A 9 11.02 20.41 19.87
CA HIS A 9 10.46 19.42 18.95
C HIS A 9 9.90 18.27 19.78
N ASP A 10 8.73 18.46 20.37
CA ASP A 10 7.97 17.37 20.93
C ASP A 10 7.40 16.56 19.76
N TRP A 11 7.98 15.38 19.55
CA TRP A 11 7.32 14.31 18.83
C TRP A 11 5.90 14.18 19.37
N PRO A 12 4.87 14.03 18.51
CA PRO A 12 3.50 13.91 19.00
C PRO A 12 3.44 12.78 20.04
N GLN A 13 3.14 13.13 21.29
CA GLN A 13 3.20 12.20 22.41
C GLN A 13 2.20 11.04 22.28
N ASN A 14 1.20 11.20 21.42
CA ASN A 14 0.09 10.27 21.21
C ASN A 14 0.07 9.74 19.76
N VAL A 15 1.20 9.22 19.26
CA VAL A 15 1.21 8.39 18.05
C VAL A 15 1.15 6.94 18.48
N GLY A 16 0.05 6.25 18.14
CA GLY A 16 -0.14 4.86 18.53
C GLY A 16 -1.31 4.21 17.82
N ILE A 17 -1.38 2.89 17.95
CA ILE A 17 -2.50 2.09 17.51
C ILE A 17 -3.64 2.31 18.51
N ILE A 18 -4.73 2.94 18.06
CA ILE A 18 -5.87 3.31 18.90
C ILE A 18 -6.69 2.08 19.30
N ASN A 19 -6.74 1.07 18.42
CA ASN A 19 -7.37 -0.22 18.70
C ASN A 19 -6.75 -1.31 17.82
N MET A 20 -6.56 -2.49 18.39
CA MET A 20 -6.19 -3.72 17.70
C MET A 20 -7.14 -4.81 18.17
N GLU A 21 -7.88 -5.39 17.24
CA GLU A 21 -8.77 -6.53 17.52
C GLU A 21 -8.24 -7.77 16.81
N ILE A 22 -8.21 -8.88 17.53
CA ILE A 22 -7.87 -10.19 17.00
C ILE A 22 -8.92 -11.18 17.48
N TYR A 23 -9.49 -11.90 16.53
CA TYR A 23 -10.42 -12.98 16.80
C TYR A 23 -9.67 -14.32 16.80
N PHE A 24 -9.94 -15.15 17.80
CA PHE A 24 -9.49 -16.53 17.87
C PHE A 24 -10.72 -17.45 17.88
N PRO A 25 -10.73 -18.56 17.12
CA PRO A 25 -11.76 -19.59 17.25
C PRO A 25 -11.90 -20.06 18.70
N SER A 26 -13.10 -20.47 19.11
CA SER A 26 -13.33 -20.89 20.50
C SER A 26 -12.65 -22.22 20.84
N ALA A 27 -12.35 -23.03 19.83
CA ALA A 27 -11.72 -24.33 19.96
C ALA A 27 -10.28 -24.32 19.39
N PHE A 28 -9.43 -25.16 19.98
CA PHE A 28 -8.10 -25.46 19.48
C PHE A 28 -7.75 -26.94 19.74
N VAL A 29 -6.75 -27.44 19.01
CA VAL A 29 -6.13 -28.75 19.25
C VAL A 29 -4.68 -28.56 19.70
N GLU A 30 -4.26 -29.30 20.74
CA GLU A 30 -2.85 -29.41 21.14
C GLU A 30 -2.08 -30.15 20.05
N GLN A 31 -1.04 -29.52 19.50
CA GLN A 31 -0.30 -30.10 18.38
C GLN A 31 0.47 -31.37 18.77
N SER A 32 0.88 -31.51 20.03
CA SER A 32 1.51 -32.74 20.55
C SER A 32 0.53 -33.92 20.60
N GLU A 33 -0.73 -33.66 20.93
CA GLU A 33 -1.81 -34.66 20.90
C GLU A 33 -2.18 -35.01 19.46
N LEU A 34 -2.22 -34.01 18.56
CA LEU A 34 -2.47 -34.23 17.14
C LEU A 34 -1.34 -35.02 16.47
N GLU A 35 -0.08 -34.78 16.84
CA GLU A 35 1.07 -35.58 16.39
C GLU A 35 0.89 -37.06 16.76
N SER A 36 0.47 -37.30 18.00
CA SER A 36 0.21 -38.66 18.52
C SER A 36 -0.96 -39.32 17.79
N TYR A 37 -2.03 -38.57 17.54
CA TYR A 37 -3.22 -39.03 16.83
C TYR A 37 -2.94 -39.37 15.36
N ASP A 38 -2.19 -38.52 14.66
CA ASP A 38 -1.81 -38.70 13.25
C ASP A 38 -0.72 -39.77 13.04
N GLY A 39 -0.13 -40.29 14.13
CA GLY A 39 0.96 -41.27 14.07
C GLY A 39 2.26 -40.70 13.51
N VAL A 40 2.48 -39.39 13.65
CA VAL A 40 3.69 -38.72 13.19
C VAL A 40 4.72 -38.60 14.32
N SER A 41 5.99 -38.37 13.96
CA SER A 41 7.04 -38.18 14.95
C SER A 41 6.77 -36.97 15.85
N ALA A 42 6.99 -37.14 17.16
CA ALA A 42 6.97 -36.04 18.12
C ALA A 42 7.87 -34.89 17.63
N GLY A 43 7.36 -33.66 17.69
CA GLY A 43 8.06 -32.49 17.18
C GLY A 43 7.71 -32.12 15.74
N LYS A 44 6.99 -32.94 14.97
CA LYS A 44 6.67 -32.59 13.57
C LYS A 44 5.87 -31.30 13.45
N TYR A 45 4.90 -31.08 14.32
CA TYR A 45 4.06 -29.89 14.37
C TYR A 45 4.59 -28.88 15.40
N THR A 46 4.99 -29.35 16.57
CA THR A 46 5.48 -28.48 17.66
C THR A 46 6.83 -27.85 17.37
N ILE A 47 7.78 -28.59 16.78
CA ILE A 47 9.11 -28.07 16.39
C ILE A 47 9.13 -27.71 14.90
N GLY A 48 8.64 -28.59 14.04
CA GLY A 48 8.67 -28.41 12.59
C GLY A 48 7.81 -27.24 12.11
N LEU A 49 6.62 -27.04 12.69
CA LEU A 49 5.77 -25.88 12.41
C LEU A 49 5.90 -24.78 13.49
N GLY A 50 6.55 -25.05 14.61
CA GLY A 50 6.63 -24.12 15.74
C GLY A 50 5.28 -23.84 16.40
N GLN A 51 4.30 -24.75 16.27
CA GLN A 51 2.94 -24.56 16.76
C GLN A 51 2.68 -25.45 17.97
N THR A 52 2.36 -24.87 19.12
CA THR A 52 1.91 -25.63 20.30
C THR A 52 0.42 -25.96 20.22
N ARG A 53 -0.38 -25.04 19.66
CA ARG A 53 -1.84 -25.15 19.52
C ARG A 53 -2.28 -24.64 18.16
N MET A 54 -3.31 -25.25 17.61
CA MET A 54 -3.95 -24.81 16.36
C MET A 54 -5.44 -24.58 16.61
N GLY A 55 -5.88 -23.33 16.46
CA GLY A 55 -7.30 -22.98 16.52
C GLY A 55 -8.05 -23.49 15.31
N PHE A 56 -9.31 -23.90 15.49
CA PHE A 56 -10.19 -24.32 14.39
C PHE A 56 -11.63 -23.89 14.69
N CYS A 57 -12.40 -23.62 13.64
CA CYS A 57 -13.81 -23.23 13.75
C CYS A 57 -14.70 -24.48 13.72
N SER A 58 -15.75 -24.49 14.53
CA SER A 58 -16.86 -25.45 14.38
C SER A 58 -17.78 -25.02 13.24
N ASP A 59 -18.72 -25.87 12.84
CA ASP A 59 -19.75 -25.58 11.84
C ASP A 59 -20.70 -24.42 12.22
N ASN A 60 -20.79 -24.11 13.52
CA ASN A 60 -21.54 -22.98 14.05
C ASN A 60 -20.73 -21.66 14.12
N GLU A 61 -19.41 -21.72 13.88
CA GLU A 61 -18.56 -20.54 13.71
C GLU A 61 -18.49 -20.19 12.22
N ASP A 62 -19.55 -19.55 11.72
CA ASP A 62 -19.53 -18.96 10.39
C ASP A 62 -18.71 -17.65 10.44
N LYS A 63 -17.91 -17.39 9.39
CA LYS A 63 -17.43 -16.02 9.17
C LYS A 63 -18.69 -15.20 9.04
N LYS A 64 -19.02 -14.38 10.04
CA LYS A 64 -20.19 -13.49 10.00
C LYS A 64 -20.34 -13.00 8.56
N ASN A 65 -21.40 -13.44 7.89
CA ASN A 65 -21.65 -13.27 6.45
C ASN A 65 -21.90 -11.78 6.14
N MET A 66 -20.90 -10.95 6.41
CA MET A 66 -20.84 -9.61 5.92
C MET A 66 -20.33 -9.78 4.50
N SER A 67 -21.27 -9.85 3.56
CA SER A 67 -20.97 -9.84 2.13
C SER A 67 -19.98 -8.70 1.87
N CYS A 68 -18.72 -9.05 1.62
CA CYS A 68 -17.66 -8.09 1.36
C CYS A 68 -17.38 -8.09 -0.14
N ASP A 69 -17.85 -7.04 -0.78
CA ASP A 69 -17.69 -6.74 -2.19
C ASP A 69 -17.13 -5.31 -2.37
N LEU A 70 -16.98 -4.84 -3.60
CA LEU A 70 -16.51 -3.48 -3.89
C LEU A 70 -17.44 -2.37 -3.35
N SER A 71 -18.70 -2.66 -3.01
CA SER A 71 -19.59 -1.68 -2.38
C SER A 71 -19.24 -1.43 -0.92
N THR A 72 -18.55 -2.37 -0.28
CA THR A 72 -18.08 -2.27 1.12
C THR A 72 -17.03 -1.19 1.33
N PHE A 73 -16.29 -0.83 0.28
CA PHE A 73 -15.17 0.12 0.35
C PHE A 73 -15.53 1.42 -0.34
N ASP A 74 -15.28 2.55 0.32
CA ASP A 74 -15.35 3.87 -0.29
C ASP A 74 -14.23 4.11 -1.30
N ALA A 75 -13.07 3.50 -1.07
CA ALA A 75 -11.91 3.53 -1.95
C ALA A 75 -11.11 2.23 -1.88
N VAL A 76 -10.44 1.86 -2.97
CA VAL A 76 -9.55 0.69 -3.02
C VAL A 76 -8.23 1.09 -3.66
N LEU A 77 -7.15 0.93 -2.90
CA LEU A 77 -5.78 1.28 -3.27
C LEU A 77 -4.95 0.04 -3.43
N PHE A 78 -3.94 0.14 -4.29
CA PHE A 78 -3.10 -0.98 -4.67
C PHE A 78 -1.63 -0.60 -4.64
N HIS A 79 -0.77 -1.57 -4.36
CA HIS A 79 0.61 -1.51 -4.83
C HIS A 79 0.59 -1.21 -6.34
N THR A 80 1.28 -0.14 -6.75
CA THR A 80 1.20 0.41 -8.10
C THR A 80 2.57 0.31 -8.79
N PRO A 81 2.86 -0.79 -9.51
CA PRO A 81 4.04 -0.86 -10.36
C PRO A 81 3.86 0.01 -11.62
N PHE A 82 2.64 0.09 -12.13
CA PHE A 82 2.21 1.04 -13.15
C PHE A 82 0.68 1.17 -13.15
N CYS A 83 0.16 2.35 -13.49
CA CYS A 83 -1.26 2.70 -13.31
C CYS A 83 -2.22 1.78 -14.09
N LYS A 84 -1.81 1.25 -15.24
CA LYS A 84 -2.67 0.35 -16.03
C LYS A 84 -2.95 -0.97 -15.31
N LEU A 85 -1.98 -1.51 -14.56
CA LEU A 85 -2.20 -2.74 -13.78
C LEU A 85 -3.22 -2.51 -12.66
N VAL A 86 -3.22 -1.33 -12.05
CA VAL A 86 -4.19 -0.98 -11.01
C VAL A 86 -5.60 -0.92 -11.56
N GLN A 87 -5.78 -0.35 -12.75
CA GLN A 87 -7.08 -0.37 -13.44
C GLN A 87 -7.56 -1.81 -13.69
N LYS A 88 -6.66 -2.69 -14.15
CA LYS A 88 -6.95 -4.13 -14.32
C LYS A 88 -7.27 -4.82 -13.00
N SER A 89 -6.61 -4.42 -11.91
CA SER A 89 -6.83 -4.99 -10.58
C SER A 89 -8.21 -4.65 -10.03
N MET A 90 -8.68 -3.40 -10.24
CA MET A 90 -10.05 -3.01 -9.90
C MET A 90 -11.09 -3.80 -10.72
N ALA A 91 -10.85 -3.97 -12.02
CA ALA A 91 -11.67 -4.82 -12.89
C ALA A 91 -11.68 -6.29 -12.42
N ARG A 92 -10.54 -6.79 -11.94
CA ARG A 92 -10.43 -8.15 -11.40
C ARG A 92 -11.21 -8.32 -10.10
N LEU A 93 -11.27 -7.31 -9.24
CA LEU A 93 -12.16 -7.34 -8.08
C LEU A 93 -13.64 -7.35 -8.49
N ALA A 94 -14.03 -6.57 -9.50
CA ALA A 94 -15.40 -6.61 -10.02
C ALA A 94 -15.77 -7.99 -10.59
N LEU A 95 -14.82 -8.68 -11.23
CA LEU A 95 -15.00 -10.08 -11.64
C LEU A 95 -15.14 -11.03 -10.45
N ASN A 96 -14.39 -10.82 -9.36
CA ASN A 96 -14.55 -11.62 -8.14
C ASN A 96 -15.96 -11.45 -7.56
N ASP A 97 -16.47 -10.23 -7.49
CA ASP A 97 -17.82 -9.95 -7.01
C ASP A 97 -18.89 -10.59 -7.92
N PHE A 98 -18.69 -10.54 -9.24
CA PHE A 98 -19.55 -11.21 -10.21
C PHE A 98 -19.58 -12.73 -10.00
N VAL A 99 -18.43 -13.37 -9.88
CA VAL A 99 -18.34 -14.83 -9.69
C VAL A 99 -18.94 -15.25 -8.33
N LYS A 100 -18.77 -14.44 -7.28
CA LYS A 100 -19.37 -14.70 -5.96
C LYS A 100 -20.88 -14.46 -5.90
N THR A 101 -21.42 -13.65 -6.81
CA THR A 101 -22.86 -13.41 -6.90
C THR A 101 -23.56 -14.67 -7.44
N SER A 102 -24.72 -15.00 -6.87
CA SER A 102 -25.55 -16.14 -7.33
C SER A 102 -25.93 -15.97 -8.80
N LYS A 103 -25.99 -17.08 -9.55
CA LYS A 103 -26.22 -17.05 -11.01
C LYS A 103 -27.47 -16.25 -11.39
N ASP A 104 -28.53 -16.38 -10.60
CA ASP A 104 -29.81 -15.72 -10.85
C ASP A 104 -29.76 -14.20 -10.63
N GLU A 105 -28.82 -13.68 -9.82
CA GLU A 105 -28.66 -12.25 -9.55
C GLU A 105 -27.58 -11.57 -10.40
N ARG A 106 -26.70 -12.34 -11.04
CA ARG A 106 -25.52 -11.80 -11.75
C ARG A 106 -25.89 -10.76 -12.79
N LEU A 107 -26.88 -11.00 -13.63
CA LEU A 107 -27.23 -10.07 -14.70
C LEU A 107 -27.95 -8.81 -14.19
N ALA A 108 -28.62 -8.91 -13.04
CA ALA A 108 -29.21 -7.75 -12.38
C ALA A 108 -28.14 -6.81 -11.81
N LYS A 109 -27.07 -7.36 -11.21
CA LYS A 109 -25.97 -6.59 -10.61
C LYS A 109 -24.87 -6.22 -11.62
N PHE A 110 -24.69 -7.02 -12.67
CA PHE A 110 -23.64 -6.89 -13.68
C PHE A 110 -24.23 -6.96 -15.10
N PRO A 111 -25.01 -5.94 -15.50
CA PRO A 111 -25.64 -5.92 -16.81
C PRO A 111 -24.62 -6.02 -17.96
N GLY A 112 -24.94 -6.81 -18.98
CA GLY A 112 -24.11 -7.01 -20.18
C GLY A 112 -22.99 -8.05 -20.03
N MET A 113 -22.96 -8.81 -18.92
CA MET A 113 -21.97 -9.86 -18.66
C MET A 113 -22.47 -11.28 -18.99
N ASP A 114 -23.51 -11.40 -19.81
CA ASP A 114 -24.19 -12.65 -20.19
C ASP A 114 -23.22 -13.74 -20.70
N LYS A 115 -22.22 -13.31 -21.48
CA LYS A 115 -21.20 -14.22 -22.05
C LYS A 115 -20.27 -14.83 -21.01
N PHE A 116 -20.25 -14.31 -19.79
CA PHE A 116 -19.31 -14.70 -18.75
C PHE A 116 -19.97 -15.45 -17.59
N LEU A 117 -21.25 -15.86 -17.70
CA LEU A 117 -21.97 -16.55 -16.63
C LEU A 117 -21.30 -17.83 -16.10
N GLU A 118 -20.48 -18.48 -16.91
CA GLU A 118 -19.73 -19.69 -16.52
C GLU A 118 -18.21 -19.43 -16.39
N VAL A 119 -17.79 -18.16 -16.28
CA VAL A 119 -16.37 -17.83 -16.14
C VAL A 119 -15.80 -18.35 -14.83
N GLU A 120 -14.64 -19.00 -14.93
CA GLU A 120 -13.83 -19.45 -13.79
C GLU A 120 -12.67 -18.48 -13.57
N LEU A 121 -12.38 -18.12 -12.32
CA LEU A 121 -11.33 -17.15 -12.00
C LEU A 121 -9.96 -17.68 -12.44
N GLU A 122 -9.69 -18.95 -12.20
CA GLU A 122 -8.42 -19.62 -12.43
C GLU A 122 -8.09 -19.76 -13.92
N LYS A 123 -9.10 -19.73 -14.78
CA LYS A 123 -8.96 -19.85 -16.25
C LYS A 123 -8.94 -18.50 -16.96
N SER A 124 -9.20 -17.40 -16.26
CA SER A 124 -9.44 -16.07 -16.86
C SER A 124 -8.31 -15.06 -16.68
N TYR A 125 -7.14 -15.45 -16.17
CA TYR A 125 -6.04 -14.51 -15.88
C TYR A 125 -5.55 -13.71 -17.10
N PHE A 126 -5.55 -14.34 -18.27
CA PHE A 126 -5.07 -13.76 -19.53
C PHE A 126 -6.15 -13.69 -20.60
N ASP A 127 -7.41 -13.92 -20.22
CA ASP A 127 -8.53 -13.80 -21.13
C ASP A 127 -8.78 -12.31 -21.43
N LYS A 128 -8.49 -11.92 -22.68
CA LYS A 128 -8.62 -10.53 -23.13
C LYS A 128 -10.06 -10.07 -23.26
N GLU A 129 -11.01 -10.97 -23.49
CA GLU A 129 -12.43 -10.64 -23.56
C GLU A 129 -12.96 -10.33 -22.16
N VAL A 130 -12.63 -11.18 -21.19
CA VAL A 130 -12.95 -10.96 -19.77
C VAL A 130 -12.29 -9.68 -19.27
N GLU A 131 -10.99 -9.48 -19.53
CA GLU A 131 -10.28 -8.25 -19.14
C GLU A 131 -11.00 -7.02 -19.70
N LYS A 132 -11.25 -6.99 -21.01
CA LYS A 132 -11.88 -5.83 -21.66
C LYS A 132 -13.28 -5.56 -21.12
N ALA A 133 -14.10 -6.60 -20.95
CA ALA A 133 -15.47 -6.47 -20.47
C ALA A 133 -15.51 -5.89 -19.05
N PHE A 134 -14.74 -6.47 -18.12
CA PHE A 134 -14.73 -6.03 -16.73
C PHE A 134 -14.02 -4.68 -16.54
N MET A 135 -13.01 -4.35 -17.36
CA MET A 135 -12.43 -3.01 -17.36
C MET A 135 -13.40 -1.94 -17.81
N THR A 136 -14.26 -2.24 -18.80
CA THR A 136 -15.32 -1.33 -19.22
C THR A 136 -16.40 -1.22 -18.15
N PHE A 137 -16.85 -2.35 -17.60
CA PHE A 137 -17.87 -2.38 -16.56
C PHE A 137 -17.44 -1.62 -15.30
N SER A 138 -16.21 -1.85 -14.83
CA SER A 138 -15.69 -1.24 -13.60
C SER A 138 -15.10 0.16 -13.81
N LYS A 139 -15.31 0.79 -14.97
CA LYS A 139 -14.67 2.06 -15.31
C LYS A 139 -15.04 3.16 -14.31
N ASP A 140 -16.33 3.35 -14.05
CA ASP A 140 -16.80 4.41 -13.15
C ASP A 140 -16.42 4.11 -11.69
N LEU A 141 -16.43 2.83 -11.31
CA LEU A 141 -15.91 2.39 -10.01
C LEU A 141 -14.42 2.72 -9.86
N PHE A 142 -13.61 2.47 -10.89
CA PHE A 142 -12.19 2.81 -10.87
C PHE A 142 -11.96 4.32 -10.77
N GLU A 143 -12.69 5.11 -11.57
CA GLU A 143 -12.61 6.58 -11.56
C GLU A 143 -12.96 7.14 -10.17
N ALA A 144 -14.00 6.62 -9.52
CA ALA A 144 -14.44 7.09 -8.20
C ALA A 144 -13.58 6.56 -7.04
N LYS A 145 -13.25 5.26 -7.03
CA LYS A 145 -12.71 4.57 -5.84
C LYS A 145 -11.20 4.37 -5.86
N THR A 146 -10.55 4.48 -7.02
CA THR A 146 -9.13 4.10 -7.15
C THR A 146 -8.28 5.17 -7.81
N LYS A 147 -8.77 5.82 -8.87
CA LYS A 147 -8.00 6.84 -9.61
C LYS A 147 -7.46 7.98 -8.74
N PRO A 148 -8.17 8.49 -7.71
CA PRO A 148 -7.61 9.52 -6.83
C PRO A 148 -6.33 9.07 -6.09
N SER A 149 -6.09 7.76 -5.96
CA SER A 149 -4.85 7.23 -5.38
C SER A 149 -3.64 7.21 -6.33
N LEU A 150 -3.78 7.59 -7.60
CA LEU A 150 -2.74 7.34 -8.62
C LEU A 150 -1.84 8.52 -8.94
N ASN A 151 -2.02 9.69 -8.31
CA ASN A 151 -1.27 10.90 -8.66
C ASN A 151 0.24 10.73 -8.49
N VAL A 152 0.70 10.26 -7.31
CA VAL A 152 2.13 10.05 -7.05
C VAL A 152 2.70 8.98 -7.99
N ALA A 153 2.03 7.85 -8.15
CA ALA A 153 2.51 6.78 -9.04
C ALA A 153 2.61 7.23 -10.50
N THR A 154 1.68 8.06 -10.97
CA THR A 154 1.70 8.63 -12.34
C THR A 154 2.90 9.56 -12.54
N ASN A 155 3.29 10.31 -11.51
CA ASN A 155 4.34 11.33 -11.60
C ASN A 155 5.72 10.87 -11.08
N VAL A 156 5.82 9.72 -10.42
CA VAL A 156 7.06 9.18 -9.83
C VAL A 156 7.40 7.79 -10.36
N GLY A 157 6.42 6.98 -10.75
CA GLY A 157 6.63 5.58 -11.15
C GLY A 157 6.65 4.61 -9.97
N ASN A 158 7.16 3.40 -10.20
CA ASN A 158 7.17 2.35 -9.20
C ASN A 158 8.17 2.64 -8.07
N MET A 159 7.66 2.79 -6.86
CA MET A 159 8.48 2.99 -5.67
C MET A 159 8.68 1.71 -4.84
N TYR A 160 8.27 0.54 -5.33
CA TYR A 160 8.32 -0.74 -4.59
C TYR A 160 7.51 -0.71 -3.28
N THR A 161 8.14 -0.94 -2.13
CA THR A 161 7.47 -1.07 -0.82
C THR A 161 6.61 0.16 -0.45
N PRO A 162 7.06 1.42 -0.61
CA PRO A 162 6.22 2.60 -0.37
C PRO A 162 5.13 2.84 -1.44
N SER A 163 5.05 2.07 -2.54
CA SER A 163 4.12 2.37 -3.65
C SER A 163 2.65 2.41 -3.20
N LEU A 164 2.20 1.44 -2.38
CA LEU A 164 0.84 1.44 -1.82
C LEU A 164 0.58 2.68 -0.95
N TYR A 165 1.56 3.06 -0.12
CA TYR A 165 1.44 4.20 0.78
C TYR A 165 1.54 5.55 0.06
N GLY A 166 2.29 5.63 -1.05
CA GLY A 166 2.22 6.76 -1.98
C GLY A 166 0.84 6.90 -2.63
N GLY A 167 0.17 5.75 -2.84
CA GLY A 167 -1.24 5.74 -3.21
C GLY A 167 -2.15 6.32 -2.13
N LEU A 168 -1.91 5.95 -0.86
CA LEU A 168 -2.65 6.49 0.28
C LEU A 168 -2.46 8.01 0.42
N VAL A 169 -1.22 8.49 0.28
CA VAL A 169 -0.93 9.94 0.25
C VAL A 169 -1.70 10.62 -0.87
N SER A 170 -1.66 10.07 -2.10
CA SER A 170 -2.41 10.63 -3.23
C SER A 170 -3.90 10.74 -2.93
N TYR A 171 -4.50 9.66 -2.40
CA TYR A 171 -5.92 9.64 -2.05
C TYR A 171 -6.29 10.69 -0.99
N LEU A 172 -5.48 10.82 0.07
CA LEU A 172 -5.69 11.82 1.13
C LEU A 172 -5.56 13.27 0.61
N CYS A 173 -4.64 13.52 -0.33
CA CYS A 173 -4.48 14.83 -0.96
C CYS A 173 -5.63 15.16 -1.93
N SER A 174 -6.24 14.17 -2.57
CA SER A 174 -7.24 14.39 -3.63
C SER A 174 -8.67 14.59 -3.14
N ILE A 175 -9.00 14.25 -1.90
CA ILE A 175 -10.37 14.25 -1.37
C ILE A 175 -10.47 15.22 -0.19
N SER A 176 -11.57 15.95 -0.01
CA SER A 176 -11.71 16.91 1.11
C SER A 176 -11.78 16.20 2.49
N PRO A 177 -11.49 16.88 3.62
CA PRO A 177 -11.66 16.26 4.94
C PRO A 177 -13.10 15.79 5.19
N GLU A 178 -14.10 16.56 4.76
CA GLU A 178 -15.53 16.25 4.91
C GLU A 178 -15.91 15.00 4.14
N GLU A 179 -15.38 14.86 2.93
CA GLU A 179 -15.58 13.66 2.11
C GLU A 179 -14.81 12.45 2.65
N LEU A 180 -13.64 12.63 3.27
CA LEU A 180 -12.85 11.54 3.85
C LEU A 180 -13.42 10.98 5.15
N ALA A 181 -14.12 11.81 5.93
CA ALA A 181 -14.57 11.49 7.28
C ALA A 181 -15.37 10.17 7.33
N GLY A 182 -14.90 9.22 8.14
CA GLY A 182 -15.59 7.94 8.36
C GLY A 182 -15.46 6.90 7.24
N LYS A 183 -14.84 7.24 6.10
CA LYS A 183 -14.71 6.36 4.93
C LYS A 183 -13.92 5.09 5.24
N ARG A 184 -14.33 3.97 4.64
CA ARG A 184 -13.59 2.70 4.66
C ARG A 184 -12.77 2.53 3.40
N VAL A 185 -11.47 2.33 3.59
CA VAL A 185 -10.51 2.27 2.50
C VAL A 185 -9.86 0.89 2.47
N GLY A 186 -9.98 0.19 1.35
CA GLY A 186 -9.31 -1.09 1.10
C GLY A 186 -7.90 -0.90 0.54
N LEU A 187 -6.95 -1.72 0.97
CA LEU A 187 -5.55 -1.64 0.58
C LEU A 187 -5.04 -3.03 0.21
N PHE A 188 -4.52 -3.16 -1.00
CA PHE A 188 -3.87 -4.38 -1.47
C PHE A 188 -2.36 -4.17 -1.60
N SER A 189 -1.60 -4.81 -0.72
CA SER A 189 -0.14 -4.87 -0.77
C SER A 189 0.33 -6.15 -1.44
N TYR A 190 1.37 -6.05 -2.27
CA TYR A 190 1.94 -7.18 -3.01
C TYR A 190 3.46 -7.08 -3.07
N GLY A 191 4.14 -8.21 -2.84
CA GLY A 191 5.56 -8.42 -3.10
C GLY A 191 5.80 -9.73 -3.84
N SER A 192 6.67 -9.70 -4.85
CA SER A 192 6.99 -10.88 -5.68
C SER A 192 7.75 -11.93 -4.86
N GLY A 193 7.42 -13.22 -5.04
CA GLY A 193 7.98 -14.33 -4.25
C GLY A 193 7.02 -15.50 -3.93
N LEU A 194 5.83 -15.33 -3.32
CA LEU A 194 5.00 -14.13 -3.17
C LEU A 194 4.40 -13.97 -1.77
N VAL A 195 4.24 -12.72 -1.33
CA VAL A 195 3.50 -12.35 -0.12
C VAL A 195 2.57 -11.18 -0.45
N SER A 196 1.29 -11.31 -0.08
CA SER A 196 0.30 -10.26 -0.27
C SER A 196 -0.67 -10.20 0.90
N SER A 197 -1.21 -9.00 1.12
CA SER A 197 -2.24 -8.75 2.12
C SER A 197 -3.25 -7.76 1.57
N PHE A 198 -4.53 -8.12 1.63
CA PHE A 198 -5.63 -7.18 1.50
C PHE A 198 -6.11 -6.83 2.91
N PHE A 199 -6.06 -5.56 3.27
CA PHE A 199 -6.53 -5.06 4.57
C PHE A 199 -7.34 -3.78 4.38
N SER A 200 -7.93 -3.26 5.44
CA SER A 200 -8.68 -2.02 5.37
C SER A 200 -8.38 -1.09 6.54
N LEU A 201 -8.60 0.20 6.31
CA LEU A 201 -8.56 1.24 7.33
C LEU A 201 -9.85 2.04 7.30
N ARG A 202 -10.23 2.58 8.46
CA ARG A 202 -11.34 3.51 8.59
C ARG A 202 -10.79 4.88 8.93
N ILE A 203 -11.12 5.87 8.11
CA ILE A 203 -10.72 7.25 8.37
C ILE A 203 -11.53 7.79 9.53
N SER A 204 -10.88 8.55 10.43
CA SER A 204 -11.56 9.21 11.55
C SER A 204 -12.72 10.07 11.05
N SER A 205 -13.82 10.12 11.79
CA SER A 205 -14.93 11.04 11.53
C SER A 205 -14.70 12.42 12.14
N ASP A 206 -13.67 12.59 12.97
CA ASP A 206 -13.31 13.89 13.55
C ASP A 206 -12.55 14.74 12.52
N ILE A 207 -13.18 15.84 12.12
CA ILE A 207 -12.66 16.84 11.18
C ILE A 207 -12.38 18.20 11.85
N ALA A 208 -12.34 18.26 13.18
CA ALA A 208 -11.98 19.50 13.88
C ALA A 208 -10.62 20.03 13.36
N PRO A 209 -10.36 21.35 13.38
CA PRO A 209 -9.14 21.93 12.82
C PRO A 209 -7.82 21.34 13.36
N MET A 210 -7.82 20.86 14.60
CA MET A 210 -6.67 20.23 15.27
C MET A 210 -6.83 18.70 15.45
N SER A 211 -7.83 18.10 14.80
CA SER A 211 -8.00 16.63 14.82
C SER A 211 -6.79 15.93 14.17
N PRO A 212 -6.53 14.66 14.51
CA PRO A 212 -5.48 13.88 13.86
C PRO A 212 -5.59 13.83 12.33
N LEU A 213 -6.82 13.79 11.79
CA LEU A 213 -7.07 13.80 10.34
C LEU A 213 -6.67 15.15 9.72
N SER A 214 -7.11 16.27 10.31
CA SER A 214 -6.75 17.60 9.83
C SER A 214 -5.24 17.85 9.88
N MET A 215 -4.57 17.41 10.95
CA MET A 215 -3.11 17.51 11.09
C MET A 215 -2.36 16.66 10.06
N LEU A 216 -2.81 15.42 9.84
CA LEU A 216 -2.25 14.55 8.80
C LEU A 216 -2.39 15.22 7.43
N LYS A 217 -3.56 15.73 7.09
CA LYS A 217 -3.77 16.42 5.81
C LYS A 217 -2.93 17.67 5.66
N ARG A 218 -2.78 18.47 6.72
CA ARG A 218 -1.90 19.64 6.71
C ARG A 218 -0.45 19.26 6.41
N SER A 219 0.03 18.13 6.94
CA SER A 219 1.38 17.63 6.66
C SER A 219 1.61 17.18 5.21
N LEU A 220 0.54 17.02 4.43
CA LEU A 220 0.58 16.59 3.03
C LEU A 220 0.24 17.72 2.04
N ASN A 221 0.11 18.97 2.51
CA ASN A 221 -0.30 20.09 1.67
C ASN A 221 0.74 20.48 0.60
N ASP A 222 2.00 20.11 0.81
CA ASP A 222 3.13 20.43 -0.05
C ASP A 222 3.46 19.28 -1.04
N VAL A 223 2.72 18.18 -1.03
CA VAL A 223 3.03 17.00 -1.87
C VAL A 223 3.01 17.38 -3.35
N GLN A 224 2.01 18.14 -3.79
CA GLN A 224 1.90 18.54 -5.19
C GLN A 224 3.01 19.53 -5.58
N SER A 225 3.30 20.53 -4.75
CA SER A 225 4.38 21.49 -5.03
C SER A 225 5.76 20.83 -5.02
N ARG A 226 5.98 19.82 -4.16
CA ARG A 226 7.20 18.99 -4.17
C ARG A 226 7.34 18.13 -5.41
N LEU A 227 6.24 17.63 -5.96
CA LEU A 227 6.27 16.89 -7.23
C LEU A 227 6.62 17.82 -8.40
N GLU A 228 6.12 19.05 -8.38
CA GLU A 228 6.33 20.07 -9.42
C GLU A 228 7.71 20.75 -9.33
N SER A 229 8.30 20.83 -8.14
CA SER A 229 9.62 21.45 -7.94
C SER A 229 10.80 20.57 -8.37
N ARG A 230 10.55 19.34 -8.82
CA ARG A 230 11.58 18.43 -9.34
C ARG A 230 12.12 18.93 -10.68
N THR A 231 13.41 18.75 -10.87
CA THR A 231 14.09 19.10 -12.12
C THR A 231 13.86 18.03 -13.19
N LYS A 232 13.35 18.44 -14.35
CA LYS A 232 13.31 17.60 -15.54
C LYS A 232 14.72 17.49 -16.13
N ILE A 233 15.18 16.26 -16.36
CA ILE A 233 16.44 15.98 -17.05
C ILE A 233 16.20 15.36 -18.44
N PRO A 234 17.07 15.61 -19.44
CA PRO A 234 17.05 14.92 -20.74
C PRO A 234 17.26 13.40 -20.61
N PRO A 235 16.70 12.59 -21.53
CA PRO A 235 16.91 11.13 -21.53
C PRO A 235 18.38 10.69 -21.59
N ALA A 236 19.23 11.42 -22.33
CA ALA A 236 20.65 11.13 -22.43
C ALA A 236 21.36 11.25 -21.07
N ASP A 237 21.02 12.28 -20.28
CA ASP A 237 21.58 12.47 -18.95
C ASP A 237 21.09 11.38 -17.98
N PHE A 238 19.81 11.00 -18.08
CA PHE A 238 19.27 9.86 -17.33
C PHE A 238 20.02 8.56 -17.63
N GLU A 239 20.25 8.26 -18.91
CA GLU A 239 20.98 7.06 -19.32
C GLU A 239 22.41 7.05 -18.77
N ALA A 240 23.12 8.19 -18.86
CA ALA A 240 24.45 8.34 -18.29
C ALA A 240 24.46 8.10 -16.77
N ILE A 241 23.46 8.60 -16.04
CA ILE A 241 23.30 8.36 -14.59
C ILE A 241 23.06 6.87 -14.30
N MET A 242 22.25 6.18 -15.11
CA MET A 242 22.00 4.74 -14.95
C MET A 242 23.24 3.90 -15.23
N GLN A 243 24.00 4.21 -16.29
CA GLN A 243 25.27 3.55 -16.60
C GLN A 243 26.30 3.78 -15.49
N LEU A 244 26.40 5.00 -14.96
CA LEU A 244 27.26 5.29 -13.82
C LEU A 244 26.85 4.44 -12.61
N ARG A 245 25.55 4.40 -12.28
CA ARG A 245 25.00 3.61 -11.15
C ARG A 245 25.36 2.14 -11.25
N GLU A 246 25.26 1.55 -12.44
CA GLU A 246 25.68 0.17 -12.70
C GLU A 246 27.18 -0.01 -12.48
N SER A 247 28.01 0.87 -13.09
CA SER A 247 29.47 0.77 -13.02
C SER A 247 30.05 0.92 -11.61
N VAL A 248 29.32 1.55 -10.68
CA VAL A 248 29.76 1.79 -9.30
C VAL A 248 29.08 0.89 -8.27
N HIS A 249 28.17 0.01 -8.67
CA HIS A 249 27.30 -0.75 -7.75
C HIS A 249 28.08 -1.56 -6.70
N HIS A 250 29.24 -2.12 -7.09
CA HIS A 250 30.12 -2.92 -6.22
C HIS A 250 31.48 -2.27 -5.94
N LYS A 251 31.66 -0.99 -6.28
CA LYS A 251 32.98 -0.33 -6.09
C LYS A 251 33.24 -0.01 -4.63
N SER A 252 34.47 -0.30 -4.20
CA SER A 252 35.03 0.02 -2.89
C SER A 252 36.56 0.15 -3.04
N PRO A 253 37.18 1.25 -2.59
CA PRO A 253 36.57 2.48 -2.07
C PRO A 253 35.89 3.30 -3.20
N TYR A 254 34.95 4.18 -2.82
CA TYR A 254 34.24 5.05 -3.77
C TYR A 254 33.75 6.35 -3.13
N VAL A 255 33.86 7.47 -3.85
CA VAL A 255 33.26 8.76 -3.50
C VAL A 255 32.31 9.16 -4.64
N PRO A 256 31.01 9.38 -4.39
CA PRO A 256 30.07 9.80 -5.43
C PRO A 256 30.48 11.11 -6.11
N VAL A 257 30.39 11.13 -7.44
CA VAL A 257 30.78 12.27 -8.28
C VAL A 257 29.67 13.32 -8.45
N ALA A 258 28.42 12.97 -8.14
CA ALA A 258 27.29 13.88 -8.23
C ALA A 258 27.36 14.93 -7.12
N LYS A 259 27.11 16.19 -7.45
CA LYS A 259 27.10 17.28 -6.47
C LYS A 259 25.79 17.26 -5.67
N PRO A 260 25.85 17.46 -4.34
CA PRO A 260 24.64 17.47 -3.50
C PRO A 260 23.80 18.76 -3.66
N ASP A 261 24.25 19.73 -4.45
CA ASP A 261 23.60 21.04 -4.61
C ASP A 261 22.17 20.96 -5.17
N ASP A 262 21.90 19.91 -5.96
CA ASP A 262 20.61 19.65 -6.61
C ASP A 262 19.64 18.83 -5.73
N LEU A 263 20.07 18.39 -4.54
CA LEU A 263 19.22 17.67 -3.61
C LEU A 263 18.32 18.65 -2.84
N PHE A 264 17.11 18.19 -2.51
CA PHE A 264 16.23 18.97 -1.62
C PHE A 264 16.90 19.20 -0.26
N PRO A 265 16.70 20.37 0.38
CA PRO A 265 17.23 20.65 1.71
C PRO A 265 16.88 19.56 2.73
N GLY A 266 17.82 19.18 3.59
CA GLY A 266 17.65 18.10 4.57
C GLY A 266 17.69 16.67 4.01
N THR A 267 18.03 16.49 2.73
CA THR A 267 18.19 15.14 2.16
C THR A 267 19.50 14.50 2.64
N TRP A 268 19.43 13.31 3.24
CA TRP A 268 20.61 12.48 3.49
C TRP A 268 21.15 11.91 2.17
N PHE A 269 22.46 11.99 1.96
CA PHE A 269 23.12 11.46 0.77
C PHE A 269 24.39 10.67 1.13
N LEU A 270 24.81 9.79 0.21
CA LEU A 270 26.02 9.00 0.38
C LEU A 270 27.25 9.91 0.16
N GLY A 271 28.08 10.10 1.19
CA GLY A 271 29.32 10.85 1.11
C GLY A 271 30.50 9.99 0.62
N SER A 272 30.63 8.77 1.14
CA SER A 272 31.68 7.84 0.69
C SER A 272 31.39 6.38 1.05
N VAL A 273 32.11 5.48 0.38
CA VAL A 273 32.26 4.06 0.71
C VAL A 273 33.75 3.78 0.90
N ASP A 274 34.15 3.31 2.07
CA ASP A 274 35.56 2.99 2.33
C ASP A 274 35.94 1.57 1.91
N GLU A 275 37.23 1.22 2.02
CA GLU A 275 37.80 -0.09 1.64
C GLU A 275 37.10 -1.29 2.30
N LYS A 276 36.44 -1.09 3.45
CA LYS A 276 35.68 -2.12 4.19
C LYS A 276 34.19 -2.09 3.86
N HIS A 277 33.79 -1.42 2.79
CA HIS A 277 32.41 -1.25 2.35
C HIS A 277 31.52 -0.51 3.36
N ARG A 278 32.12 0.23 4.31
CA ARG A 278 31.35 1.05 5.25
C ARG A 278 30.91 2.31 4.53
N ARG A 279 29.63 2.68 4.68
CA ARG A 279 29.02 3.85 4.03
C ARG A 279 28.98 5.01 5.00
N HIS A 280 29.48 6.16 4.58
CA HIS A 280 29.35 7.42 5.29
C HIS A 280 28.26 8.27 4.63
N TYR A 281 27.40 8.91 5.43
CA TYR A 281 26.28 9.71 4.96
C TYR A 281 26.38 11.13 5.51
N ASP A 282 26.08 12.09 4.63
CA ASP A 282 26.06 13.52 4.92
C ASP A 282 24.66 14.09 4.67
N LEU A 283 24.42 15.30 5.17
CA LEU A 283 23.14 16.00 5.02
C LEU A 283 23.28 17.14 4.01
N ALA A 284 22.43 17.16 2.97
CA ALA A 284 22.31 18.29 2.08
C ALA A 284 21.74 19.50 2.85
N LYS A 285 22.12 20.73 2.45
CA LYS A 285 21.77 22.06 3.03
C LYS A 285 20.70 22.03 4.15
N PRO A 286 20.95 22.65 5.33
CA PRO A 286 19.97 22.66 6.42
C PRO A 286 18.59 23.13 5.95
N ILE A 287 17.53 22.48 6.44
CA ILE A 287 16.16 22.93 6.20
C ILE A 287 16.04 24.34 6.79
N GLN A 288 15.96 25.37 5.94
CA GLN A 288 15.46 26.67 6.37
C GLN A 288 13.96 26.46 6.60
N ASN A 289 13.54 26.32 7.85
CA ASN A 289 12.15 26.09 8.23
C ASN A 289 11.22 27.12 7.55
N GLY A 290 10.54 26.70 6.48
CA GLY A 290 9.56 27.48 5.72
C GLY A 290 8.12 27.32 6.24
N HIS A 291 7.95 26.99 7.52
CA HIS A 291 6.64 27.02 8.18
C HIS A 291 6.59 28.26 9.06
N ALA A 292 6.23 29.39 8.43
CA ALA A 292 5.59 30.53 9.08
C ALA A 292 4.07 30.44 8.82
#